data_AF-A0A3M0XLI6-F1
#
_entry.id   AF-A0A3M0XLI6-F1
#
_cell.length_a   1.000
_cell.length_b   1.000
_cell.length_c   1.000
_cell.angle_alpha   90.00
_cell.angle_beta   90.00
_cell.angle_gamma   90.00
#
_symmetry.space_group_name_H-M   'P 1'
#
loop_
_entity.id
_entity.type
_entity.pdbx_description
1 polymer ?
#
loop_
_entity_poly.entity_id
_entity_poly.type
_entity_poly.pdbx_seq_one_letter_code
_entity_poly.pdbx_strand_id
1 'polypeptide(L)' 'MRLVTFVKDGRATCGVMRDGDEGIVDLSLAAPDLPPDWPAIFATDRALAAVRAA' A
#
# COMPACT_ATOMS: atom_id res chain seq x y z
N MET A 1 -10.15 0.41 8.62
CA MET A 1 -9.37 -0.10 7.47
C MET A 1 -8.02 -0.57 7.97
N ARG A 2 -7.45 -1.61 7.37
CA ARG A 2 -6.18 -2.21 7.76
C ARG A 2 -5.29 -2.41 6.53
N LEU A 3 -4.00 -2.09 6.67
CA LEU A 3 -2.97 -2.42 5.68
C LEU A 3 -2.59 -3.89 5.86
N VAL A 4 -2.48 -4.64 4.76
CA VAL A 4 -2.22 -6.08 4.78
C VAL A 4 -1.25 -6.48 3.69
N THR A 5 -0.42 -7.48 3.97
CA THR A 5 0.41 -8.15 2.95
C THR A 5 -0.22 -9.49 2.61
N PHE A 6 -0.35 -9.81 1.33
CA PHE A 6 -0.87 -11.09 0.86
C PHE A 6 0.01 -11.67 -0.26
N VAL A 7 -0.14 -12.96 -0.55
CA VAL A 7 0.62 -13.62 -1.63
C VAL A 7 -0.19 -13.60 -2.91
N LYS A 8 0.42 -13.12 -3.99
CA LYS A 8 -0.13 -13.12 -5.36
C LYS A 8 0.98 -13.54 -6.31
N ASP A 9 0.72 -14.53 -7.17
CA ASP A 9 1.69 -15.04 -8.15
C ASP A 9 3.06 -15.41 -7.52
N GLY A 10 3.03 -15.94 -6.29
CA GLY A 10 4.23 -16.31 -5.54
C GLY A 10 5.02 -15.15 -4.94
N ARG A 11 4.49 -13.91 -4.96
CA ARG A 11 5.13 -12.71 -4.42
C ARG A 11 4.28 -12.06 -3.33
N ALA A 12 4.93 -11.53 -2.30
CA ALA A 12 4.29 -10.70 -1.31
C ALA A 12 3.84 -9.37 -1.96
N THR A 13 2.58 -9.01 -1.78
CA THR A 13 1.92 -7.86 -2.42
C THR A 13 1.18 -7.05 -1.37
N CYS A 14 1.21 -5.72 -1.52
CA CYS A 14 0.55 -4.77 -0.63
C CYS A 14 -0.95 -4.66 -0.95
N GLY A 15 -1.78 -4.67 0.09
CA GLY A 15 -3.23 -4.57 -0.03
C GLY A 15 -3.87 -3.80 1.12
N VAL A 16 -5.16 -3.52 0.98
CA VAL A 16 -5.98 -2.87 2.01
C VAL A 16 -7.24 -3.68 2.25
N MET A 17 -7.54 -3.92 3.52
CA MET A 17 -8.78 -4.57 3.94
C MET A 17 -9.67 -3.55 4.64
N ARG A 18 -10.95 -3.50 4.26
CA ARG A 18 -11.96 -2.70 4.95
C ARG A 18 -12.52 -3.49 6.12
N ASP A 19 -12.84 -2.79 7.21
CA ASP A 19 -13.41 -3.47 8.36
C ASP A 19 -14.86 -3.86 8.04
N GLY A 20 -15.20 -5.13 8.26
CA GLY A 20 -16.50 -5.69 7.92
C GLY A 20 -16.60 -6.26 6.49
N ASP A 21 -15.58 -6.11 5.65
CA ASP A 21 -15.49 -6.80 4.34
C ASP A 21 -14.61 -8.05 4.45
N GLU A 22 -14.94 -9.08 3.67
CA GLU A 22 -14.15 -10.33 3.57
C GLU A 22 -13.04 -10.25 2.48
N GLY A 23 -12.89 -9.10 1.81
CA GLY A 23 -12.00 -8.92 0.67
C GLY A 23 -10.76 -8.07 0.93
N ILE A 24 -9.66 -8.43 0.27
CA ILE A 24 -8.45 -7.60 0.17
C ILE A 24 -8.50 -6.82 -1.14
N VAL A 25 -8.38 -5.49 -1.06
CA VAL A 25 -8.14 -4.64 -2.22
C VAL A 25 -6.64 -4.68 -2.55
N ASP A 26 -6.32 -5.19 -3.73
CA ASP A 26 -4.94 -5.25 -4.25
C ASP A 26 -4.48 -3.87 -4.72
N LEU A 27 -3.45 -3.31 -4.06
CA LEU A 27 -2.93 -1.99 -4.41
C LEU A 27 -2.17 -1.98 -5.73
N SER A 28 -1.59 -3.11 -6.17
CA SER A 28 -0.92 -3.19 -7.47
C SER A 28 -1.87 -2.98 -8.65
N LEU A 29 -3.16 -3.24 -8.44
CA LEU A 29 -4.22 -3.04 -9.43
C LEU A 29 -4.98 -1.73 -9.20
N ALA A 30 -5.32 -1.42 -7.95
CA ALA A 30 -6.12 -0.26 -7.61
C ALA A 30 -5.32 1.06 -7.64
N ALA A 31 -4.00 1.00 -7.45
CA ALA A 31 -3.10 2.15 -7.41
C ALA A 31 -1.71 1.77 -7.98
N PRO A 32 -1.61 1.48 -9.30
CA PRO A 32 -0.40 0.94 -9.92
C PRO A 32 0.81 1.88 -9.87
N ASP A 33 0.60 3.17 -9.64
CA ASP A 33 1.66 4.18 -9.50
C ASP A 33 2.32 4.15 -8.10
N LEU A 34 1.74 3.43 -7.13
CA LEU A 34 2.36 3.27 -5.82
C LEU A 34 3.54 2.30 -5.88
N PRO A 35 4.57 2.53 -5.05
CA PRO A 35 5.62 1.55 -4.86
C PRO A 35 5.08 0.18 -4.40
N PRO A 36 5.74 -0.93 -4.75
CA PRO A 36 5.19 -2.27 -4.53
C PRO A 36 5.32 -2.77 -3.08
N ASP A 37 6.04 -2.06 -2.21
CA ASP A 37 6.31 -2.45 -0.83
C ASP A 37 6.04 -1.33 0.19
N TRP A 38 5.76 -1.73 1.42
CA TRP A 38 5.41 -0.79 2.49
C TRP A 38 6.51 0.23 2.81
N PRO A 39 7.79 -0.15 2.96
CA PRO A 39 8.84 0.84 3.19
C PRO A 39 8.87 1.96 2.15
N ALA A 40 8.76 1.64 0.85
CA ALA A 40 8.78 2.62 -0.22
C ALA A 40 7.50 3.48 -0.27
N ILE A 41 6.34 2.87 -0.02
CA ILE A 41 5.07 3.60 0.12
C ILE A 41 5.19 4.66 1.23
N PHE A 42 5.63 4.27 2.43
CA PHE A 42 5.74 5.20 3.55
C PHE A 42 6.88 6.21 3.41
N ALA A 43 7.94 5.87 2.65
CA ALA A 43 8.98 6.83 2.31
C ALA A 43 8.44 7.96 1.42
N THR A 44 7.49 7.67 0.53
CA THR A 44 6.85 8.67 -0.33
C THR A 44 6.04 9.68 0.50
N ASP A 45 5.26 9.20 1.46
CA ASP A 45 4.52 10.07 2.39
C ASP A 45 5.44 10.93 3.25
N ARG A 46 6.52 10.34 3.77
CA ARG A 46 7.49 11.08 4.60
C ARG A 46 8.25 12.13 3.78
N ALA A 47 8.62 11.81 2.55
CA ALA A 47 9.26 12.75 1.63
C ALA A 47 8.31 13.89 1.23
N LEU A 48 7.04 13.57 0.93
CA LEU A 48 6.04 14.58 0.59
C LEU A 48 5.70 15.49 1.78
N ALA A 49 5.62 14.93 3.00
CA ALA A 49 5.43 15.70 4.22
C ALA A 49 6.62 16.63 4.52
N ALA A 50 7.85 16.17 4.28
CA ALA A 50 9.05 16.99 4.47
C ALA A 50 9.14 18.14 3.45
N VAL A 51 8.77 17.90 2.18
CA VAL A 51 8.72 18.95 1.14
C VAL A 51 7.63 19.99 1.44
N ARG A 52 6.49 19.60 2.01
CA ARG A 52 5.40 20.53 2.38
C ARG A 52 5.68 21.36 3.63
N ALA A 53 6.61 20.92 4.48
CA ALA A 53 6.97 21.60 5.73
C ALA A 53 8.16 22.55 5.60
N ALA A 54 8.81 22.59 4.43
CA ALA A 54 9.91 23.49 4.08
C ALA A 54 9.41 24.73 3.33
#